data_AF-A0A1V5WH75-F1
#
_entry.id   AF-A0A1V5WH75-F1
#
_cell.length_a   1.000
_cell.length_b   1.000
_cell.length_c   1.000
_cell.angle_alpha   90.00
_cell.angle_beta   90.00
_cell.angle_gamma   90.00
#
_symmetry.space_group_name_H-M   'P 1'
#
loop_
_entity.id
_entity.type
_entity.pdbx_description
1 polymer ?
#
loop_
_entity_poly.entity_id
_entity_poly.type
_entity_poly.pdbx_seq_one_letter_code
_entity_poly.pdbx_strand_id
1 'polypeptide(L)'
;MGEIKSALEIALEKTAHIEGDLSSIQNREYRNDGKRLANHYLETGDAEELKKSFDNTASDRRESVLEGAVSILLAAVKLPVEESDTEKTARIGAGLEALIPGQGIAAMFGQVEQIFKQYLSEWEQTKSALEQQFMPKLRAKQQEIARRYGQAVPMELNQDPEYASAFSRAKRALDDKYGMVVDEVRSRIQEITGMHEE
;
A
#
# COMPACT_ATOMS: atom_id res chain seq x y z
N MET A 1 -41.05 3.04 -34.81
CA MET A 1 -41.81 4.27 -34.47
C MET A 1 -40.95 5.00 -33.45
N GLY A 2 -40.40 6.16 -33.81
CA GLY A 2 -39.54 6.94 -32.93
C GLY A 2 -40.38 8.01 -32.24
N GLU A 3 -40.48 7.95 -30.91
CA GLU A 3 -41.14 8.98 -30.13
C GLU A 3 -40.29 10.25 -30.15
N ILE A 4 -40.86 11.34 -30.68
CA ILE A 4 -40.22 12.65 -30.68
C ILE A 4 -40.38 13.21 -29.27
N LYS A 5 -39.29 13.21 -28.49
CA LYS A 5 -39.26 13.75 -27.13
C LYS A 5 -39.73 15.21 -27.11
N SER A 6 -40.52 15.55 -26.11
CA SER A 6 -41.01 16.92 -25.89
C SER A 6 -39.85 17.85 -25.50
N ALA A 7 -39.90 19.12 -25.90
CA ALA A 7 -38.93 20.13 -25.49
C ALA A 7 -38.79 20.25 -23.95
N LEU A 8 -39.85 19.90 -23.20
CA LEU A 8 -39.86 19.84 -21.74
C LEU A 8 -39.05 18.65 -21.20
N GLU A 9 -39.14 17.49 -21.84
CA GLU A 9 -38.36 16.30 -21.46
C GLU A 9 -36.88 16.47 -21.76
N ILE A 10 -36.54 17.09 -22.90
CA ILE A 10 -35.15 17.44 -23.24
C ILE A 10 -34.59 18.48 -22.25
N ALA A 11 -35.41 19.42 -21.79
CA ALA A 11 -35.00 20.38 -20.76
C ALA A 11 -34.76 19.69 -19.41
N LEU A 12 -35.64 18.78 -18.99
CA LEU A 12 -35.51 18.02 -17.74
C LEU A 12 -34.33 17.04 -17.74
N GLU A 13 -34.06 16.36 -18.86
CA GLU A 13 -32.89 15.51 -19.02
C GLU A 13 -31.59 16.33 -18.93
N LYS A 14 -31.55 17.51 -19.55
CA LYS A 14 -30.39 18.41 -19.48
C LYS A 14 -30.17 18.98 -18.08
N THR A 15 -31.21 19.35 -17.35
CA THR A 15 -31.07 19.82 -15.96
C THR A 15 -30.63 18.70 -15.03
N ALA A 16 -31.18 17.48 -15.18
CA ALA A 16 -30.76 16.32 -14.39
C ALA A 16 -29.30 15.92 -14.66
N HIS A 17 -28.83 16.03 -15.90
CA HIS A 17 -27.41 15.80 -16.23
C HIS A 17 -26.49 16.85 -15.59
N ILE A 18 -26.90 18.12 -15.58
CA ILE A 18 -26.12 19.21 -14.96
C ILE A 18 -26.10 19.07 -13.43
N GLU A 19 -27.22 18.70 -12.80
CA GLU A 19 -27.27 18.42 -11.36
C GLU A 19 -26.43 17.18 -10.98
N GLY A 20 -26.42 16.15 -11.84
CA GLY A 20 -25.54 15.00 -11.73
C GLY A 20 -24.04 15.36 -11.86
N ASP A 21 -23.69 16.24 -12.78
CA ASP A 21 -22.31 16.73 -12.95
C ASP A 21 -21.87 17.60 -11.76
N LEU A 22 -22.76 18.45 -11.22
CA LEU A 22 -22.45 19.30 -10.06
C LEU A 22 -22.28 18.48 -8.78
N SER A 23 -23.15 17.50 -8.52
CA SER A 23 -23.05 16.61 -7.36
C SER A 23 -21.82 15.69 -7.43
N SER A 24 -21.47 15.18 -8.61
CA SER A 24 -20.27 14.37 -8.80
C SER A 24 -18.96 15.17 -8.66
N ILE A 25 -18.92 16.43 -9.13
CA ILE A 25 -17.80 17.35 -8.89
C ILE A 25 -17.64 17.64 -7.39
N GLN A 26 -18.75 17.91 -6.68
CA GLN A 26 -18.70 18.16 -5.24
C GLN A 26 -18.21 16.95 -4.45
N ASN A 27 -18.71 15.75 -4.76
CA ASN A 27 -18.25 14.51 -4.11
C ASN A 27 -16.76 14.25 -4.38
N ARG A 28 -16.26 14.60 -5.57
CA ARG A 28 -14.84 14.52 -5.88
C ARG A 28 -14.01 15.47 -5.02
N GLU A 29 -14.47 16.70 -4.81
CA GLU A 29 -13.79 17.65 -3.91
C GLU A 29 -13.80 17.17 -2.46
N TYR A 30 -14.91 16.62 -1.98
CA TYR A 30 -14.98 16.02 -0.64
C TYR A 30 -14.03 14.83 -0.48
N ARG A 31 -13.94 13.96 -1.50
CA ARG A 31 -12.90 12.91 -1.54
C ARG A 31 -11.49 13.51 -1.49
N ASN A 32 -11.23 14.59 -2.23
CA ASN A 32 -9.93 15.26 -2.20
C ASN A 32 -9.60 15.83 -0.80
N ASP A 33 -10.58 16.36 -0.08
CA ASP A 33 -10.39 16.80 1.31
C ASP A 33 -10.03 15.63 2.23
N GLY A 34 -10.71 14.49 2.10
CA GLY A 34 -10.33 13.25 2.78
C GLY A 34 -8.89 12.84 2.51
N LYS A 35 -8.47 12.89 1.24
CA LYS A 35 -7.10 12.57 0.84
C LYS A 35 -6.08 13.51 1.48
N ARG A 36 -6.38 14.81 1.56
CA ARG A 36 -5.50 15.80 2.22
C ARG A 36 -5.37 15.52 3.71
N LEU A 37 -6.49 15.22 4.39
CA LEU A 37 -6.49 14.86 5.81
C LEU A 37 -5.61 13.65 6.10
N ALA A 38 -5.76 12.57 5.31
CA ALA A 38 -4.96 11.37 5.48
C ALA A 38 -3.47 11.58 5.19
N ASN A 39 -3.11 12.36 4.15
CA ASN A 39 -1.71 12.69 3.88
C ASN A 39 -1.08 13.49 5.02
N HIS A 40 -1.78 14.53 5.50
CA HIS A 40 -1.33 15.31 6.66
C HIS A 40 -1.11 14.41 7.88
N TYR A 41 -2.04 13.50 8.16
CA TYR A 41 -1.88 12.52 9.23
C TYR A 41 -0.67 11.60 9.05
N LEU A 42 -0.41 11.09 7.84
CA LEU A 42 0.75 10.23 7.59
C LEU A 42 2.07 10.97 7.84
N GLU A 43 2.10 12.27 7.56
CA GLU A 43 3.24 13.15 7.83
C GLU A 43 3.41 13.45 9.33
N THR A 44 2.35 13.88 10.02
CA THR A 44 2.42 14.33 11.43
C THR A 44 2.34 13.20 12.44
N GLY A 45 1.59 12.15 12.15
CA GLY A 45 1.24 11.07 13.08
C GLY A 45 0.17 11.45 14.11
N ASP A 46 -0.46 12.62 14.00
CA ASP A 46 -1.44 13.10 14.98
C ASP A 46 -2.84 12.53 14.72
N ALA A 47 -3.15 11.41 15.38
CA ALA A 47 -4.43 10.73 15.24
C ALA A 47 -5.59 11.51 15.88
N GLU A 48 -5.32 12.34 16.89
CA GLU A 48 -6.34 13.17 17.54
C GLU A 48 -6.76 14.31 16.61
N GLU A 49 -5.80 14.96 15.93
CA GLU A 49 -6.07 15.97 14.91
C GLU A 49 -6.84 15.39 13.72
N LEU A 50 -6.45 14.20 13.23
CA LEU A 50 -7.18 13.49 12.18
C LEU A 50 -8.64 13.26 12.60
N LYS A 51 -8.85 12.67 13.78
CA LYS A 51 -10.19 12.36 14.30
C LYS A 51 -11.03 13.62 14.45
N LYS A 52 -10.47 14.68 15.04
CA LYS A 52 -11.17 15.96 15.25
C LYS A 52 -11.56 16.60 13.92
N SER A 53 -10.66 16.60 12.95
CA SER A 53 -10.92 17.18 11.62
C SER A 53 -12.01 16.40 10.87
N PHE A 54 -11.97 15.07 10.97
CA PHE A 54 -13.02 14.21 10.42
C PHE A 54 -14.36 14.39 11.15
N ASP A 55 -14.38 14.48 12.49
CA ASP A 55 -15.62 14.64 13.25
C ASP A 55 -16.31 15.98 13.00
N ASN A 56 -15.54 17.04 12.70
CA ASN A 56 -16.06 18.37 12.31
C ASN A 56 -16.57 18.42 10.86
N THR A 57 -16.51 17.32 10.13
CA THR A 57 -17.01 17.22 8.76
C THR A 57 -18.54 17.09 8.77
N ALA A 58 -19.21 17.99 8.03
CA ALA A 58 -20.66 17.95 7.86
C ALA A 58 -21.15 16.59 7.34
N SER A 59 -22.33 16.17 7.79
CA SER A 59 -22.85 14.81 7.57
C SER A 59 -23.03 14.46 6.10
N ASP A 60 -23.40 15.43 5.27
CA ASP A 60 -23.64 15.32 3.83
C ASP A 60 -22.37 15.05 3.00
N ARG A 61 -21.19 15.41 3.53
CA ARG A 61 -19.89 15.15 2.89
C ARG A 61 -19.06 14.06 3.57
N ARG A 62 -19.51 13.58 4.73
CA ARG A 62 -18.74 12.70 5.63
C ARG A 62 -18.32 11.39 4.96
N GLU A 63 -19.19 10.80 4.16
CA GLU A 63 -18.92 9.56 3.42
C GLU A 63 -17.81 9.75 2.37
N SER A 64 -17.92 10.77 1.52
CA SER A 64 -16.90 11.09 0.52
C SER A 64 -15.54 11.44 1.15
N VAL A 65 -15.53 12.17 2.27
CA VAL A 65 -14.30 12.46 3.01
C VAL A 65 -13.69 11.20 3.61
N LEU A 66 -14.51 10.31 4.19
CA LEU A 66 -14.05 9.03 4.72
C LEU A 66 -13.40 8.19 3.62
N GLU A 67 -14.07 8.06 2.48
CA GLU A 67 -13.59 7.32 1.32
C GLU A 67 -12.23 7.83 0.84
N GLY A 68 -12.10 9.15 0.71
CA GLY A 68 -10.86 9.80 0.35
C GLY A 68 -9.72 9.51 1.34
N ALA A 69 -9.99 9.62 2.64
CA ALA A 69 -9.00 9.38 3.68
C ALA A 69 -8.56 7.91 3.74
N VAL A 70 -9.52 6.98 3.73
CA VAL A 70 -9.26 5.53 3.74
C VAL A 70 -8.48 5.11 2.50
N SER A 71 -8.78 5.66 1.32
CA SER A 71 -8.04 5.34 0.09
C SER A 71 -6.53 5.64 0.19
N ILE A 72 -6.15 6.75 0.83
CA ILE A 72 -4.74 7.11 1.04
C ILE A 72 -4.09 6.19 2.07
N LEU A 73 -4.78 5.90 3.17
CA LEU A 73 -4.27 5.01 4.22
C LEU A 73 -4.05 3.60 3.67
N LEU A 74 -4.98 3.07 2.86
CA LEU A 74 -4.85 1.75 2.23
C LEU A 74 -3.73 1.70 1.19
N ALA A 75 -3.59 2.76 0.38
CA ALA A 75 -2.49 2.88 -0.58
C ALA A 75 -1.12 2.89 0.12
N ALA A 76 -1.05 3.38 1.36
CA ALA A 76 0.17 3.41 2.16
C ALA A 76 0.54 2.04 2.77
N VAL A 77 -0.41 1.09 2.89
CA VAL A 77 -0.12 -0.28 3.37
C VAL A 77 0.71 -0.98 2.32
N LYS A 78 1.97 -1.33 2.64
CA LYS A 78 2.89 -2.02 1.74
C LYS A 78 3.82 -2.91 2.53
N LEU A 79 4.41 -3.90 1.86
CA LEU A 79 5.47 -4.72 2.46
C LEU A 79 6.61 -3.82 2.93
N PRO A 80 7.14 -4.04 4.15
CA PRO A 80 8.24 -3.24 4.67
C PRO A 80 9.52 -3.53 3.89
N VAL A 81 10.39 -2.54 3.80
CA VAL A 81 11.75 -2.75 3.28
C VAL A 81 12.75 -2.86 4.44
N GLU A 82 12.45 -2.17 5.53
CA GLU A 82 13.24 -2.11 6.76
C GLU A 82 12.35 -2.14 8.00
N GLU A 83 12.94 -2.37 9.18
CA GLU A 83 12.17 -2.47 10.43
C GLU A 83 11.39 -1.19 10.76
N SER A 84 11.92 -0.01 10.43
CA SER A 84 11.26 1.29 10.62
C SER A 84 9.94 1.41 9.82
N ASP A 85 9.77 0.65 8.73
CA ASP A 85 8.51 0.63 7.98
C ASP A 85 7.37 -0.08 8.75
N THR A 86 7.71 -0.90 9.75
CA THR A 86 6.69 -1.54 10.61
C THR A 86 5.98 -0.50 11.50
N GLU A 87 6.69 0.55 11.94
CA GLU A 87 6.08 1.66 12.68
C GLU A 87 5.09 2.45 11.82
N LYS A 88 5.37 2.60 10.52
CA LYS A 88 4.45 3.21 9.56
C LYS A 88 3.17 2.38 9.42
N THR A 89 3.28 1.05 9.47
CA THR A 89 2.12 0.14 9.44
C THR A 89 1.24 0.33 10.67
N ALA A 90 1.83 0.42 11.87
CA ALA A 90 1.10 0.72 13.09
C ALA A 90 0.41 2.10 13.03
N ARG A 91 1.08 3.12 12.47
CA ARG A 91 0.51 4.44 12.23
C ARG A 91 -0.71 4.36 11.31
N ILE A 92 -0.62 3.64 10.19
CA ILE A 92 -1.77 3.47 9.29
C ILE A 92 -2.97 2.85 10.02
N GLY A 93 -2.74 1.81 10.82
CA GLY A 93 -3.77 1.17 11.62
C GLY A 93 -4.43 2.13 12.62
N ALA A 94 -3.64 2.95 13.31
CA ALA A 94 -4.15 3.96 14.23
C ALA A 94 -4.99 5.04 13.53
N GLY A 95 -4.57 5.49 12.34
CA GLY A 95 -5.35 6.42 11.53
C GLY A 95 -6.69 5.85 11.07
N LEU A 96 -6.69 4.58 10.66
CA LEU A 96 -7.93 3.88 10.31
C LEU A 96 -8.85 3.71 11.53
N GLU A 97 -8.34 3.28 12.69
CA GLU A 97 -9.15 3.16 13.92
C GLU A 97 -9.72 4.53 14.36
N ALA A 98 -9.00 5.63 14.14
CA ALA A 98 -9.50 6.98 14.42
C ALA A 98 -10.69 7.38 13.54
N LEU A 99 -10.73 6.91 12.29
CA LEU A 99 -11.78 7.19 11.31
C LEU A 99 -12.98 6.24 11.41
N ILE A 100 -12.71 4.95 11.67
CA ILE A 100 -13.71 3.86 11.74
C ILE A 100 -13.57 3.07 13.06
N PRO A 101 -13.86 3.69 14.21
CA PRO A 101 -13.64 3.08 15.52
C PRO A 101 -14.53 1.86 15.75
N GLY A 102 -14.02 0.90 16.52
CA GLY A 102 -14.81 -0.26 16.98
C GLY A 102 -14.90 -1.41 15.96
N GLN A 103 -14.17 -1.32 14.85
CA GLN A 103 -14.10 -2.36 13.81
C GLN A 103 -12.97 -3.38 14.05
N GLY A 104 -12.23 -3.23 15.16
CA GLY A 104 -11.11 -4.11 15.50
C GLY A 104 -9.87 -3.87 14.63
N ILE A 105 -9.70 -2.66 14.10
CA ILE A 105 -8.59 -2.33 13.19
C ILE A 105 -7.25 -2.44 13.92
N ALA A 106 -7.18 -1.97 15.16
CA ALA A 106 -5.97 -2.07 15.97
C ALA A 106 -5.46 -3.53 16.12
N ALA A 107 -6.37 -4.46 16.40
CA ALA A 107 -6.02 -5.88 16.53
C ALA A 107 -5.57 -6.48 15.20
N MET A 108 -6.22 -6.11 14.10
CA MET A 108 -5.85 -6.56 12.77
C MET A 108 -4.46 -6.05 12.38
N PHE A 109 -4.19 -4.75 12.51
CA PHE A 109 -2.89 -4.17 12.16
C PHE A 109 -1.76 -4.65 13.09
N GLY A 110 -2.05 -5.01 14.34
CA GLY A 110 -1.08 -5.70 15.20
C GLY A 110 -0.64 -7.06 14.66
N GLN A 111 -1.55 -7.83 14.04
CA GLN A 111 -1.20 -9.08 13.37
C GLN A 111 -0.40 -8.84 12.09
N VAL A 112 -0.76 -7.81 11.31
CA VAL A 112 -0.02 -7.40 10.10
C VAL A 112 1.42 -7.02 10.46
N GLU A 113 1.62 -6.27 11.53
CA GLU A 113 2.95 -5.88 12.01
C GLU A 113 3.81 -7.12 12.36
N GLN A 114 3.23 -8.12 13.05
CA GLN A 114 3.92 -9.38 13.35
C GLN A 114 4.31 -10.14 12.09
N ILE A 115 3.40 -10.21 11.12
CA ILE A 115 3.64 -10.85 9.82
C ILE A 115 4.75 -10.12 9.05
N PHE A 116 4.77 -8.80 9.09
CA PHE A 116 5.79 -7.96 8.46
C PHE A 116 7.17 -8.15 9.09
N LYS A 117 7.25 -8.28 10.42
CA LYS A 117 8.51 -8.64 11.12
C LYS A 117 8.99 -10.03 10.70
N GLN A 118 8.08 -10.99 10.56
CA GLN A 118 8.43 -12.32 10.08
C GLN A 118 8.97 -12.27 8.63
N TYR A 119 8.34 -11.50 7.75
CA TYR A 119 8.80 -11.30 6.39
C TYR A 119 10.23 -10.75 6.33
N LEU A 120 10.55 -9.71 7.12
CA LEU A 120 11.90 -9.14 7.19
C LEU A 120 12.92 -10.18 7.69
N SER A 121 12.56 -10.95 8.71
CA SER A 121 13.41 -12.01 9.25
C SER A 121 13.65 -13.14 8.24
N GLU A 122 12.59 -13.62 7.57
CA GLU A 122 12.70 -14.65 6.53
C GLU A 122 13.56 -14.16 5.35
N TRP A 123 13.43 -12.88 4.98
CA TRP A 123 14.24 -12.30 3.92
C TRP A 123 15.73 -12.25 4.28
N GLU A 124 16.07 -11.82 5.49
CA GLU A 124 17.47 -11.78 5.94
C GLU A 124 18.08 -13.19 6.03
N GLN A 125 17.32 -14.17 6.54
CA GLN A 125 17.75 -15.57 6.56
C GLN A 125 17.97 -16.13 5.15
N THR A 126 17.07 -15.82 4.22
CA THR A 126 17.18 -16.23 2.81
C THR A 126 18.41 -15.62 2.15
N LYS A 127 18.67 -14.33 2.38
CA LYS A 127 19.86 -13.65 1.89
C LYS A 127 21.13 -14.29 2.42
N SER A 128 21.20 -14.54 3.73
CA SER A 128 22.35 -15.19 4.36
C SER A 128 22.60 -16.60 3.79
N ALA A 129 21.54 -17.39 3.59
CA ALA A 129 21.64 -18.72 3.00
C ALA A 129 22.18 -18.67 1.56
N LEU A 130 21.70 -17.73 0.74
CA LEU A 130 22.22 -17.52 -0.61
C LEU A 130 23.69 -17.10 -0.60
N GLU A 131 24.09 -16.18 0.28
CA GLU A 131 25.49 -15.78 0.42
C GLU A 131 26.38 -16.99 0.78
N GLN A 132 25.98 -17.80 1.76
CA GLN A 132 26.72 -19.00 2.15
C GLN A 132 26.84 -20.01 1.01
N GLN A 133 25.79 -20.17 0.20
CA GLN A 133 25.78 -21.08 -0.94
C GLN A 133 26.70 -20.62 -2.08
N PHE A 134 26.75 -19.31 -2.36
CA PHE A 134 27.44 -18.77 -3.53
C PHE A 134 28.87 -18.28 -3.25
N MET A 135 29.20 -17.95 -2.01
CA MET A 135 30.56 -17.54 -1.60
C MET A 135 31.66 -18.53 -2.00
N PRO A 136 31.51 -19.86 -1.82
CA PRO A 136 32.52 -20.83 -2.26
C PRO A 136 32.73 -20.82 -3.78
N LYS A 137 31.65 -20.71 -4.56
CA LYS A 137 31.71 -20.64 -6.02
C LYS A 137 32.45 -19.37 -6.48
N LEU A 138 32.15 -18.22 -5.87
CA LEU A 138 32.81 -16.96 -6.15
C LEU A 138 34.32 -17.04 -5.89
N ARG A 139 34.73 -17.62 -4.75
CA ARG A 139 36.15 -17.83 -4.41
C ARG A 139 36.85 -18.73 -5.43
N ALA A 140 36.22 -19.83 -5.84
CA ALA A 140 36.78 -20.73 -6.85
C ALA A 140 36.99 -20.01 -8.20
N LYS A 141 36.00 -19.22 -8.63
CA LYS A 141 36.07 -18.41 -9.86
C LYS A 141 37.18 -17.37 -9.81
N GLN A 142 37.33 -16.65 -8.69
CA GLN A 142 38.42 -15.69 -8.49
C GLN A 142 39.80 -16.35 -8.59
N GLN A 143 39.97 -17.53 -7.96
CA GLN A 143 41.23 -18.28 -8.02
C GLN A 143 41.55 -18.76 -9.44
N GLU A 144 40.55 -19.18 -10.21
CA GLU A 144 40.75 -19.60 -11.60
C GLU A 144 41.20 -18.45 -12.49
N ILE A 145 40.57 -17.27 -12.35
CA ILE A 145 40.99 -16.05 -13.07
C ILE A 145 42.42 -15.68 -12.69
N ALA A 146 42.76 -15.70 -11.39
CA ALA A 146 44.11 -15.40 -10.94
C ALA A 146 45.15 -16.36 -11.53
N ARG A 147 44.83 -17.65 -11.67
CA ARG A 147 45.71 -18.63 -12.32
C ARG A 147 45.89 -18.37 -13.82
N ARG A 148 44.83 -17.95 -14.52
CA ARG A 148 44.87 -17.70 -15.97
C ARG A 148 45.57 -16.38 -16.33
N TYR A 149 45.37 -15.33 -15.54
CA TYR A 149 45.81 -13.98 -15.88
C TYR A 149 46.91 -13.43 -14.96
N GLY A 150 47.34 -14.20 -13.94
CA GLY A 150 48.40 -13.81 -13.01
C GLY A 150 47.99 -12.74 -11.98
N GLN A 151 46.76 -12.25 -12.01
CA GLN A 151 46.25 -11.21 -11.10
C GLN A 151 44.89 -11.58 -10.53
N ALA A 152 44.71 -11.35 -9.23
CA ALA A 152 43.40 -11.48 -8.59
C ALA A 152 42.50 -10.32 -9.00
N VAL A 153 41.34 -10.64 -9.57
CA VAL A 153 40.27 -9.67 -9.82
C VAL A 153 39.28 -9.76 -8.66
N PRO A 154 39.14 -8.72 -7.82
CA PRO A 154 38.11 -8.70 -6.79
C PRO A 154 36.74 -8.71 -7.49
N MET A 155 35.92 -9.70 -7.15
CA MET A 155 34.54 -9.82 -7.64
C MET A 155 33.60 -9.87 -6.45
N GLU A 156 32.49 -9.16 -6.56
CA GLU A 156 31.40 -9.17 -5.58
C GLU A 156 30.31 -10.18 -5.99
N LEU A 157 29.48 -10.65 -5.04
CA LEU A 157 28.39 -11.60 -5.34
C LEU A 157 27.36 -11.03 -6.31
N ASN A 158 27.03 -9.74 -6.18
CA ASN A 158 26.09 -9.04 -7.06
C ASN A 158 26.54 -9.00 -8.54
N GLN A 159 27.83 -9.21 -8.82
CA GLN A 159 28.39 -9.31 -10.17
C GLN A 159 28.28 -10.72 -10.75
N ASP A 160 27.90 -11.72 -9.94
CA ASP A 160 27.63 -13.06 -10.42
C ASP A 160 26.18 -13.18 -10.95
N PRO A 161 25.96 -13.46 -12.25
CA PRO A 161 24.62 -13.56 -12.82
C PRO A 161 23.78 -14.68 -12.21
N GLU A 162 24.40 -15.78 -11.77
CA GLU A 162 23.69 -16.91 -11.14
C GLU A 162 23.14 -16.48 -9.78
N TYR A 163 23.96 -15.76 -8.99
CA TYR A 163 23.54 -15.19 -7.71
C TYR A 163 22.44 -14.13 -7.90
N ALA A 164 22.63 -13.16 -8.79
CA ALA A 164 21.65 -12.11 -9.04
C ALA A 164 20.28 -12.69 -9.44
N SER A 165 20.30 -13.74 -10.26
CA SER A 165 19.09 -14.47 -10.68
C SER A 165 18.43 -15.22 -9.51
N ALA A 166 19.21 -15.91 -8.67
CA ALA A 166 18.71 -16.62 -7.50
C ALA A 166 18.12 -15.66 -6.45
N PHE A 167 18.82 -14.57 -6.16
CA PHE A 167 18.39 -13.51 -5.25
C PHE A 167 17.08 -12.88 -5.69
N SER A 168 16.96 -12.49 -6.97
CA SER A 168 15.72 -11.92 -7.51
C SER A 168 14.54 -12.89 -7.47
N ARG A 169 14.77 -14.18 -7.73
CA ARG A 169 13.72 -15.20 -7.61
C ARG A 169 13.27 -15.39 -6.17
N ALA A 170 14.22 -15.49 -5.24
CA ALA A 170 13.93 -15.67 -3.82
C ALA A 170 13.15 -14.47 -3.25
N LYS A 171 13.56 -13.24 -3.60
CA LYS A 171 12.84 -12.02 -3.18
C LYS A 171 11.41 -12.00 -3.70
N ARG A 172 11.21 -12.29 -5.00
CA ARG A 172 9.87 -12.35 -5.59
C ARG A 172 8.99 -13.40 -4.94
N ALA A 173 9.50 -14.59 -4.68
CA ALA A 173 8.74 -15.63 -4.01
C ALA A 173 8.27 -15.21 -2.60
N LEU A 174 9.12 -14.49 -1.86
CA LEU A 174 8.72 -13.89 -0.58
C LEU A 174 7.68 -12.77 -0.78
N ASP A 175 7.91 -11.87 -1.72
CA ASP A 175 6.99 -10.75 -2.00
C ASP A 175 5.60 -11.24 -2.41
N ASP A 176 5.53 -12.28 -3.25
CA ASP A 176 4.26 -12.88 -3.67
C ASP A 176 3.55 -13.52 -2.47
N LYS A 177 4.28 -14.27 -1.62
CA LYS A 177 3.75 -14.92 -0.42
C LYS A 177 3.14 -13.90 0.55
N TYR A 178 3.85 -12.81 0.81
CA TYR A 178 3.44 -11.83 1.82
C TYR A 178 2.58 -10.70 1.25
N GLY A 179 2.66 -10.44 -0.05
CA GLY A 179 1.82 -9.45 -0.75
C GLY A 179 0.33 -9.77 -0.61
N MET A 180 -0.04 -11.05 -0.60
CA MET A 180 -1.40 -11.50 -0.32
C MET A 180 -1.96 -10.96 1.01
N VAL A 181 -1.12 -10.79 2.03
CA VAL A 181 -1.54 -10.25 3.34
C VAL A 181 -1.89 -8.76 3.21
N VAL A 182 -1.15 -8.02 2.40
CA VAL A 182 -1.45 -6.61 2.12
C VAL A 182 -2.79 -6.50 1.39
N ASP A 183 -3.02 -7.35 0.40
CA ASP A 183 -4.24 -7.36 -0.38
C ASP A 183 -5.46 -7.77 0.46
N GLU A 184 -5.31 -8.76 1.33
CA GLU A 184 -6.36 -9.21 2.26
C GLU A 184 -6.77 -8.10 3.24
N VAL A 185 -5.79 -7.40 3.81
CA VAL A 185 -6.05 -6.29 4.74
C VAL A 185 -6.76 -5.14 4.03
N ARG A 186 -6.31 -4.77 2.82
CA ARG A 186 -6.97 -3.74 2.02
C ARG A 186 -8.41 -4.11 1.70
N SER A 187 -8.63 -5.34 1.22
CA SER A 187 -9.97 -5.86 0.90
C SER A 187 -10.88 -5.84 2.13
N ARG A 188 -10.38 -6.26 3.29
CA ARG A 188 -11.17 -6.27 4.52
C ARG A 188 -11.56 -4.86 4.99
N ILE A 189 -10.69 -3.87 4.87
CA ILE A 189 -11.04 -2.47 5.18
C ILE A 189 -12.05 -1.92 4.17
N GLN A 190 -11.88 -2.24 2.89
CA GLN A 190 -12.84 -1.87 1.84
C GLN A 190 -14.23 -2.44 2.15
N GLU A 191 -14.33 -3.71 2.55
CA GLU A 191 -15.58 -4.34 2.99
C GLU A 191 -16.19 -3.63 4.21
N ILE A 192 -15.40 -3.32 5.23
CA ILE A 192 -15.86 -2.60 6.44
C ILE A 192 -16.41 -1.22 6.11
N THR A 193 -15.80 -0.54 5.13
CA THR A 193 -16.17 0.83 4.72
C THR A 193 -17.21 0.88 3.62
N GLY A 194 -17.63 -0.26 3.06
CA GLY A 194 -18.54 -0.32 1.91
C GLY A 194 -17.93 0.24 0.62
N MET A 195 -16.61 0.36 0.55
CA MET A 195 -15.90 0.86 -0.63
C MET A 195 -15.72 -0.31 -1.61
N HIS A 196 -16.44 -0.29 -2.73
CA HIS A 196 -16.17 -1.19 -3.84
C HIS A 196 -15.34 -0.43 -4.89
N GLU A 197 -14.23 -1.03 -5.35
CA GLU A 197 -13.52 -0.50 -6.52
C GLU A 197 -14.48 -0.56 -7.72
N GLU A 198 -14.79 0.62 -8.30
CA GLU A 198 -15.42 0.74 -9.62
C GLU A 198 -14.44 0.42 -10.75
#